data_AF-A0A929UDX4-F1
#
_entry.id   AF-A0A929UDX4-F1
#
_cell.length_a   1.000
_cell.length_b   1.000
_cell.length_c   1.000
_cell.angle_alpha   90.00
_cell.angle_beta   90.00
_cell.angle_gamma   90.00
#
_symmetry.space_group_name_H-M   'P 1'
#
loop_
_entity.id
_entity.type
_entity.pdbx_description
1 polymer ?
#
loop_
_entity_poly.entity_id
_entity_poly.type
_entity_poly.pdbx_seq_one_letter_code
_entity_poly.pdbx_strand_id
1 'polypeptide(L)'
;GELLYDAKEIGAYGRGYHSASMADRPFLLWVRDWFHQQTVSLRLLWVADLCGLLLTVPALCKWLILLRHERVFGKKKLRPHGIFPLNARWQTGYADFLLIEAVLYASFLFWFLTAPLLRYGYAYVYLPAALMVCWLWIWFRLLFTKREKTAGGREARESGLKIGNRILIFLVAVLLLYKSGRLFFSEAKKFQLSYLVCQEDYEHFRMQPFYLGGKRFYRPVEGDRAGYSPFPSAPALPRATLRGPSIREGFRSDP
;
A
#
# COMPACT_ATOMS: atom_id res chain seq x y z
N GLY A 1 -4.21 -21.79 -24.16
CA GLY A 1 -4.53 -22.73 -23.07
C GLY A 1 -5.11 -21.95 -21.92
N GLU A 2 -6.31 -22.31 -21.47
CA GLU A 2 -7.12 -21.54 -20.50
C GLU A 2 -6.38 -21.21 -19.20
N LEU A 3 -5.49 -22.09 -18.72
CA LEU A 3 -4.64 -21.85 -17.54
C LEU A 3 -3.74 -20.62 -17.67
N LEU A 4 -3.25 -20.33 -18.88
CA LEU A 4 -2.41 -19.16 -19.14
C LEU A 4 -3.25 -17.87 -19.13
N TYR A 5 -4.52 -17.97 -19.54
CA TYR A 5 -5.46 -16.85 -19.49
C TYR A 5 -5.84 -16.54 -18.05
N ASP A 6 -6.16 -17.57 -17.26
CA ASP A 6 -6.49 -17.46 -15.84
C ASP A 6 -5.32 -16.84 -15.03
N ALA A 7 -4.09 -17.31 -15.25
CA ALA A 7 -2.90 -16.71 -14.63
C ALA A 7 -2.72 -15.23 -15.00
N LYS A 8 -3.02 -14.84 -16.24
CA LYS A 8 -2.98 -13.43 -16.69
C LYS A 8 -4.10 -12.61 -16.07
N GLU A 9 -5.29 -13.17 -15.92
CA GLU A 9 -6.43 -12.52 -15.27
C GLU A 9 -6.12 -12.23 -13.80
N ILE A 10 -5.63 -13.22 -13.05
CA ILE A 10 -5.21 -13.05 -11.65
C ILE A 10 -4.10 -12.00 -11.54
N GLY A 11 -3.10 -12.06 -12.42
CA GLY A 11 -1.99 -11.09 -12.45
C GLY A 11 -2.45 -9.67 -12.77
N ALA A 12 -3.36 -9.50 -13.72
CA ALA A 12 -3.95 -8.20 -14.07
C ALA A 12 -4.78 -7.64 -12.91
N TYR A 13 -5.59 -8.47 -12.26
CA TYR A 13 -6.42 -8.07 -11.14
C TYR A 13 -5.59 -7.65 -9.91
N GLY A 14 -4.54 -8.42 -9.58
CA GLY A 14 -3.60 -8.08 -8.51
C GLY A 14 -2.90 -6.72 -8.73
N ARG A 15 -2.72 -6.34 -9.99
CA ARG A 15 -2.16 -5.06 -10.44
C ARG A 15 -3.16 -3.91 -10.49
N GLY A 16 -4.45 -4.16 -10.23
CA GLY A 16 -5.52 -3.17 -10.29
C GLY A 16 -6.15 -2.98 -11.67
N TYR A 17 -5.94 -3.92 -12.60
CA TYR A 17 -6.61 -3.93 -13.91
C TYR A 17 -7.84 -4.84 -13.91
N HIS A 18 -8.79 -4.55 -14.80
CA HIS A 18 -10.06 -5.29 -14.92
C HIS A 18 -10.16 -6.19 -16.15
N SER A 19 -9.05 -6.40 -16.87
CA SER A 19 -9.02 -7.27 -18.05
C SER A 19 -7.68 -7.99 -18.14
N ALA A 20 -7.73 -9.29 -18.45
CA ALA A 20 -6.55 -10.13 -18.67
C ALA A 20 -5.63 -9.61 -19.79
N SER A 21 -6.18 -8.87 -20.76
CA SER A 21 -5.42 -8.24 -21.85
C SER A 21 -4.39 -7.21 -21.37
N MET A 22 -4.57 -6.67 -20.16
CA MET A 22 -3.68 -5.66 -19.58
C MET A 22 -2.52 -6.27 -18.76
N ALA A 23 -2.47 -7.60 -18.61
CA ALA A 23 -1.44 -8.28 -17.82
C ALA A 23 0.00 -8.03 -18.34
N ASP A 24 0.15 -7.93 -19.66
CA ASP A 24 1.45 -7.83 -20.34
C ASP A 24 1.97 -6.37 -20.48
N ARG A 25 1.32 -5.39 -19.81
CA ARG A 25 1.76 -3.99 -19.84
C ARG A 25 3.16 -3.84 -19.23
N PRO A 26 4.03 -2.99 -19.82
CA PRO A 26 5.33 -2.65 -19.24
C PRO A 26 5.21 -2.14 -17.80
N PHE A 27 6.15 -2.55 -16.95
CA PHE A 27 6.15 -2.23 -15.51
C PHE A 27 6.00 -0.72 -15.22
N LEU A 28 6.73 0.14 -15.92
CA LEU A 28 6.68 1.59 -15.70
C LEU A 28 5.32 2.20 -16.06
N LEU A 29 4.68 1.71 -17.12
CA LEU A 29 3.34 2.17 -17.49
C LEU A 29 2.33 1.74 -16.44
N TRP A 30 2.47 0.51 -15.93
CA TRP A 30 1.65 0.03 -14.83
C TRP A 30 1.84 0.84 -13.55
N VAL A 31 3.07 1.11 -13.11
CA VAL A 31 3.34 1.93 -11.91
C VAL A 31 2.72 3.32 -12.06
N ARG A 32 2.87 3.95 -13.23
CA ARG A 32 2.27 5.24 -13.55
C ARG A 32 0.75 5.19 -13.42
N ASP A 33 0.11 4.26 -14.11
CA ASP A 33 -1.35 4.13 -14.13
C ASP A 33 -1.89 3.82 -12.72
N TRP A 34 -1.25 2.90 -12.01
CA TRP A 34 -1.57 2.57 -10.62
C TRP A 34 -1.45 3.80 -9.71
N PHE A 35 -0.38 4.59 -9.83
CA PHE A 35 -0.17 5.78 -9.02
C PHE A 35 -1.24 6.85 -9.26
N HIS A 36 -1.63 7.07 -10.53
CA HIS A 36 -2.67 8.06 -10.86
C HIS A 36 -4.08 7.66 -10.43
N GLN A 37 -4.37 6.36 -10.35
CA GLN A 37 -5.65 5.86 -9.82
C GLN A 37 -5.81 6.15 -8.32
N GLN A 38 -4.72 6.44 -7.59
CA GLN A 38 -4.77 6.66 -6.14
C GLN A 38 -5.19 8.06 -5.73
N THR A 39 -5.77 8.15 -4.53
CA THR A 39 -6.06 9.44 -3.89
C THR A 39 -4.78 10.25 -3.69
N VAL A 40 -4.89 11.59 -3.75
CA VAL A 40 -3.76 12.50 -3.55
C VAL A 40 -3.01 12.21 -2.24
N SER A 41 -3.74 11.91 -1.16
CA SER A 41 -3.13 11.60 0.13
C SER A 41 -2.24 10.36 0.11
N LEU A 42 -2.63 9.31 -0.63
CA LEU A 42 -1.84 8.08 -0.75
C LEU A 42 -0.63 8.29 -1.63
N ARG A 43 -0.78 9.07 -2.72
CA ARG A 43 0.34 9.47 -3.58
C ARG A 43 1.43 10.20 -2.79
N LEU A 44 1.05 11.13 -1.91
CA LEU A 44 2.01 11.85 -1.07
C LEU A 44 2.75 10.92 -0.10
N LEU A 45 2.05 9.98 0.53
CA LEU A 45 2.66 9.02 1.45
C LEU A 45 3.62 8.07 0.71
N TRP A 46 3.21 7.57 -0.45
CA TRP A 46 4.05 6.71 -1.28
C TRP A 46 5.33 7.44 -1.74
N VAL A 47 5.24 8.72 -2.09
CA VAL A 47 6.42 9.55 -2.40
C VAL A 47 7.30 9.75 -1.17
N ALA A 48 6.71 9.96 0.01
CA ALA A 48 7.46 10.04 1.26
C ALA A 48 8.19 8.71 1.55
N ASP A 49 7.53 7.56 1.35
CA ASP A 49 8.15 6.24 1.49
C ASP A 49 9.31 6.05 0.51
N LEU A 50 9.16 6.49 -0.73
CA LEU A 50 10.25 6.44 -1.71
C LEU A 50 11.45 7.29 -1.27
N CYS A 51 11.21 8.50 -0.77
CA CYS A 51 12.26 9.34 -0.20
C CYS A 51 12.92 8.69 1.02
N GLY A 52 12.12 8.09 1.91
CA GLY A 52 12.64 7.38 3.07
C GLY A 52 13.49 6.17 2.69
N LEU A 53 13.04 5.37 1.72
CA LEU A 53 13.82 4.26 1.16
C LEU A 53 15.20 4.72 0.64
N LEU A 54 15.25 5.85 -0.07
CA LEU A 54 16.50 6.42 -0.59
C LEU A 54 17.45 6.88 0.52
N LEU A 55 16.95 7.21 1.72
CA LEU A 55 17.77 7.57 2.88
C LEU A 55 18.23 6.34 3.67
N THR A 56 17.39 5.30 3.74
CA THR A 56 17.66 4.11 4.55
C THR A 56 18.66 3.17 3.91
N VAL A 57 18.61 3.01 2.59
CA VAL A 57 19.55 2.15 1.86
C VAL A 57 21.00 2.58 2.11
N PRO A 58 21.40 3.86 1.94
CA PRO A 58 22.75 4.31 2.29
C PRO A 58 23.10 4.15 3.77
N ALA A 59 22.15 4.43 4.67
CA ALA A 59 22.38 4.28 6.12
C ALA A 59 22.65 2.82 6.52
N LEU A 60 21.89 1.89 5.94
CA LEU A 60 22.07 0.45 6.11
C LEU A 60 23.40 -0.02 5.50
N CYS A 61 23.73 0.40 4.28
CA CYS A 61 25.01 0.08 3.64
C CYS A 61 26.20 0.56 4.50
N LYS A 62 26.15 1.80 5.00
CA LYS A 62 27.17 2.34 5.90
C LYS A 62 27.30 1.50 7.17
N TRP A 63 26.18 1.14 7.79
CA TRP A 63 26.18 0.33 9.00
C TRP A 63 26.77 -1.07 8.76
N LEU A 64 26.42 -1.73 7.65
CA LEU A 64 26.99 -3.02 7.25
C LEU A 64 28.50 -2.96 6.99
N ILE A 65 29.00 -1.89 6.37
CA ILE A 65 30.43 -1.66 6.15
C ILE A 65 31.15 -1.50 7.50
N LEU A 66 30.60 -0.72 8.42
CA LEU A 66 31.18 -0.53 9.76
C LEU A 66 31.24 -1.85 10.55
N LEU A 67 30.19 -2.66 10.50
CA LEU A 67 30.18 -3.99 11.12
C LEU A 67 31.25 -4.93 10.54
N ARG A 68 31.44 -4.92 9.21
CA ARG A 68 32.50 -5.72 8.57
C ARG A 68 33.88 -5.23 9.01
N HIS A 69 34.08 -3.93 9.08
CA HIS A 69 35.33 -3.34 9.51
C HIS A 69 35.67 -3.70 10.97
N GLU A 70 34.69 -3.77 11.88
CA GLU A 70 34.93 -4.23 13.26
C GLU A 70 35.37 -5.70 13.36
N ARG A 71 34.76 -6.58 12.55
CA ARG A 71 35.15 -8.00 12.52
C ARG A 71 36.56 -8.19 11.97
N VAL A 72 36.97 -7.36 11.01
CA VAL A 72 38.30 -7.39 10.39
C VAL A 72 39.38 -6.76 11.30
N PHE A 73 39.06 -5.71 12.04
CA PHE A 73 40.04 -4.96 12.85
C PHE A 73 40.09 -5.29 14.34
N GLY A 74 39.36 -6.32 14.79
CA GLY A 74 39.49 -6.87 16.15
C GLY A 74 39.06 -5.91 17.27
N LYS A 75 37.89 -6.17 17.86
CA LYS A 75 37.42 -5.70 19.19
C LYS A 75 37.72 -4.23 19.61
N LYS A 76 37.87 -3.27 18.70
CA LYS A 76 37.71 -1.85 19.05
C LYS A 76 36.23 -1.53 19.06
N LYS A 77 35.59 -1.82 20.20
CA LYS A 77 34.20 -1.50 20.57
C LYS A 77 33.79 -0.16 19.93
N LEU A 78 33.02 -0.16 18.84
CA LEU A 78 32.23 1.01 18.46
C LEU A 78 31.42 1.35 19.70
N ARG A 79 31.77 2.45 20.37
CA ARG A 79 30.91 2.99 21.42
C ARG A 79 29.56 3.19 20.74
N PRO A 80 28.48 2.54 21.19
CA PRO A 80 27.16 2.89 20.70
C PRO A 80 26.96 4.29 21.24
N HIS A 81 27.26 5.30 20.41
CA HIS A 81 26.75 6.63 20.66
C HIS A 81 25.25 6.51 20.46
N GLY A 82 24.58 6.11 21.54
CA GLY A 82 23.15 6.19 21.66
C GLY A 82 22.77 7.62 21.32
N ILE A 83 22.09 7.78 20.20
CA ILE A 83 21.62 9.08 19.73
C ILE A 83 20.57 9.64 20.73
N PHE A 84 20.13 8.82 21.71
CA PHE A 84 19.25 9.19 22.81
C PHE A 84 19.65 8.52 24.14
N PRO A 85 20.10 9.27 25.16
CA PRO A 85 20.02 8.82 26.53
C PRO A 85 18.63 9.20 27.10
N LEU A 86 17.60 8.43 26.78
CA LEU A 86 16.38 8.36 27.58
C LEU A 86 16.50 7.16 28.53
N ASN A 87 16.72 7.43 29.81
CA ASN A 87 16.46 6.55 30.98
C ASN A 87 15.90 5.12 30.71
N ALA A 88 16.82 4.20 30.41
CA ALA A 88 17.01 2.87 31.02
C ALA A 88 15.85 1.84 31.15
N ARG A 89 14.76 1.87 30.35
CA ARG A 89 13.84 0.70 30.31
C ARG A 89 13.44 0.15 28.94
N TRP A 90 13.68 0.87 27.85
CA TRP A 90 13.31 0.47 26.49
C TRP A 90 14.31 1.04 25.48
N GLN A 91 15.50 0.45 25.35
CA GLN A 91 16.51 0.91 24.40
C GLN A 91 16.40 0.11 23.09
N THR A 92 15.80 0.71 22.06
CA THR A 92 16.00 0.30 20.66
C THR A 92 17.25 1.02 20.17
N GLY A 93 18.32 0.27 19.86
CA GLY A 93 19.55 0.83 19.33
C GLY A 93 19.36 1.42 17.93
N TYR A 94 20.32 2.22 17.47
CA TYR A 94 20.33 2.71 16.08
C TYR A 94 20.24 1.56 15.05
N ALA A 95 20.92 0.45 15.34
CA ALA A 95 20.87 -0.77 14.55
C ALA A 95 19.47 -1.39 14.51
N ASP A 96 18.78 -1.44 15.65
CA ASP A 96 17.43 -2.01 15.76
C ASP A 96 16.43 -1.18 14.97
N PHE A 97 16.55 0.15 15.01
CA PHE A 97 15.74 1.06 14.18
C PHE A 97 15.98 0.86 12.69
N LEU A 98 17.24 0.79 12.25
CA LEU A 98 17.57 0.50 10.85
C LEU A 98 17.04 -0.86 10.40
N LEU A 99 17.08 -1.87 11.28
CA LEU A 99 16.55 -3.19 10.99
C LEU A 99 15.02 -3.15 10.82
N ILE A 100 14.30 -2.53 11.76
CA ILE A 100 12.84 -2.38 11.68
C ILE A 100 12.46 -1.66 10.38
N GLU A 101 13.18 -0.60 10.05
CA GLU A 101 12.92 0.19 8.86
C GLU A 101 13.23 -0.59 7.57
N ALA A 102 14.35 -1.33 7.52
CA ALA A 102 14.68 -2.20 6.41
C ALA A 102 13.63 -3.31 6.20
N VAL A 103 13.11 -3.90 7.28
CA VAL A 103 12.05 -4.92 7.22
C VAL A 103 10.74 -4.31 6.69
N LEU A 104 10.39 -3.10 7.14
CA LEU A 104 9.18 -2.41 6.67
C LEU A 104 9.27 -2.05 5.19
N TYR A 105 10.41 -1.54 4.73
CA TYR A 105 10.62 -1.26 3.31
C TYR A 105 10.71 -2.52 2.45
N ALA A 106 11.33 -3.60 2.95
CA ALA A 106 11.32 -4.89 2.25
C ALA A 106 9.88 -5.42 2.12
N SER A 107 9.06 -5.28 3.16
CA SER A 107 7.66 -5.66 3.15
C SER A 107 6.83 -4.77 2.20
N PHE A 108 7.09 -3.47 2.18
CA PHE A 108 6.48 -2.53 1.24
C PHE A 108 6.82 -2.86 -0.22
N LEU A 109 8.09 -3.14 -0.53
CA LEU A 109 8.51 -3.55 -1.87
C LEU A 109 7.90 -4.89 -2.27
N PHE A 110 7.88 -5.86 -1.36
CA PHE A 110 7.24 -7.15 -1.59
C PHE A 110 5.74 -6.98 -1.93
N TRP A 111 5.01 -6.23 -1.10
CA TRP A 111 3.60 -5.94 -1.35
C TRP A 111 3.40 -5.20 -2.68
N PHE A 112 4.24 -4.19 -2.95
CA PHE A 112 4.13 -3.37 -4.14
C PHE A 112 4.36 -4.19 -5.41
N LEU A 113 5.36 -5.08 -5.42
CA LEU A 113 5.76 -5.85 -6.61
C LEU A 113 4.88 -7.08 -6.89
N THR A 114 4.13 -7.57 -5.89
CA THR A 114 3.33 -8.79 -6.03
C THR A 114 1.88 -8.49 -6.42
N ALA A 115 1.13 -7.78 -5.58
CA ALA A 115 -0.26 -7.44 -5.83
C ALA A 115 -0.68 -6.22 -4.99
N PRO A 116 -0.42 -4.97 -5.46
CA PRO A 116 -0.66 -3.76 -4.69
C PRO A 116 -2.14 -3.33 -4.70
N LEU A 117 -3.02 -4.24 -4.30
CA LEU A 117 -4.40 -3.93 -3.98
C LEU A 117 -4.41 -3.15 -2.66
N LEU A 118 -4.63 -1.84 -2.75
CA LEU A 118 -4.58 -0.92 -1.61
C LEU A 118 -5.55 -1.27 -0.49
N ARG A 119 -6.67 -1.93 -0.81
CA ARG A 119 -7.60 -2.48 0.18
C ARG A 119 -6.90 -3.34 1.24
N TYR A 120 -5.89 -4.11 0.83
CA TYR A 120 -5.09 -4.99 1.70
C TYR A 120 -3.70 -4.40 2.00
N GLY A 121 -3.39 -3.25 1.42
CA GLY A 121 -2.05 -2.69 1.34
C GLY A 121 -1.76 -1.50 2.25
N TYR A 122 -2.79 -0.95 2.91
CA TYR A 122 -2.67 0.29 3.66
C TYR A 122 -1.56 0.28 4.72
N ALA A 123 -1.38 -0.83 5.43
CA ALA A 123 -0.33 -0.94 6.46
C ALA A 123 1.08 -0.76 5.86
N TYR A 124 1.32 -1.30 4.67
CA TYR A 124 2.62 -1.22 4.00
C TYR A 124 2.97 0.19 3.54
N VAL A 125 1.98 1.06 3.30
CA VAL A 125 2.19 2.47 2.93
C VAL A 125 2.22 3.38 4.17
N TYR A 126 1.38 3.13 5.18
CA TYR A 126 1.30 4.01 6.34
C TYR A 126 2.47 3.84 7.33
N LEU A 127 2.96 2.61 7.53
CA LEU A 127 3.99 2.34 8.54
C LEU A 127 5.37 2.92 8.18
N PRO A 128 5.90 2.74 6.94
CA PRO A 128 7.18 3.35 6.59
C PRO A 128 7.09 4.88 6.62
N ALA A 129 5.99 5.47 6.16
CA ALA A 129 5.76 6.90 6.18
C ALA A 129 5.76 7.45 7.61
N ALA A 130 5.12 6.75 8.56
CA ALA A 130 5.12 7.12 9.96
C ALA A 130 6.53 7.10 10.57
N LEU A 131 7.35 6.09 10.27
CA LEU A 131 8.74 6.05 10.71
C LEU A 131 9.60 7.14 10.07
N MET A 132 9.35 7.46 8.80
CA MET A 132 10.06 8.53 8.10
C MET A 132 9.79 9.89 8.74
N VAL A 133 8.55 10.17 9.18
CA VAL A 133 8.20 11.35 9.98
C VAL A 133 8.94 11.35 11.31
N CYS A 134 9.03 10.22 12.01
CA CYS A 134 9.82 10.10 13.24
C CYS A 134 11.30 10.42 13.00
N TRP A 135 11.88 9.94 11.90
CA TRP A 135 13.25 10.22 11.50
C TRP A 135 13.49 11.70 11.21
N LEU A 136 12.62 12.32 10.41
CA LEU A 136 12.69 13.75 10.11
C LEU A 136 12.64 14.57 11.40
N TRP A 137 11.80 14.16 12.35
CA TRP A 137 11.71 14.81 13.66
C TRP A 137 12.99 14.62 14.50
N ILE A 138 13.59 13.43 14.49
CA ILE A 138 14.87 13.17 15.16
C ILE A 138 15.98 14.02 14.55
N TRP A 139 16.11 14.02 13.22
CA TRP A 139 17.10 14.85 12.51
C TRP A 139 16.90 16.34 12.79
N PHE A 140 15.65 16.81 12.77
CA PHE A 140 15.31 18.17 13.17
C PHE A 140 15.84 18.45 14.58
N ARG A 141 15.53 17.61 15.58
CA ARG A 141 16.06 17.77 16.94
C ARG A 141 17.60 17.78 16.98
N LEU A 142 18.26 16.94 16.19
CA LEU A 142 19.73 16.84 16.11
C LEU A 142 20.38 18.10 15.51
N LEU A 143 19.77 18.67 14.47
CA LEU A 143 20.22 19.91 13.84
C LEU A 143 20.14 21.10 14.81
N PHE A 144 19.05 21.18 15.58
CA PHE A 144 18.87 22.22 16.60
C PHE A 144 19.69 21.98 17.88
N THR A 145 20.16 20.75 18.15
CA THR A 145 21.03 20.45 19.31
C THR A 145 22.49 20.75 19.05
N LYS A 146 22.96 20.66 17.79
CA LYS A 146 24.38 20.79 17.42
C LYS A 146 24.84 22.24 17.23
N ARG A 147 23.92 23.20 17.13
CA ARG A 147 24.19 24.65 17.01
C ARG A 147 24.21 25.29 18.41
N GLU A 148 25.35 25.91 18.73
CA GLU A 148 25.68 26.79 19.88
C GLU A 148 25.98 26.20 21.28
N LYS A 149 27.12 26.66 21.82
CA LYS A 149 27.62 26.42 23.20
C LYS A 149 27.36 27.60 24.15
N THR A 150 26.44 28.51 23.81
CA THR A 150 26.23 29.78 24.54
C THR A 150 25.09 29.64 25.57
N ALA A 151 25.30 30.09 26.81
CA ALA A 151 24.36 29.90 27.92
C ALA A 151 22.94 30.50 27.68
N GLY A 152 22.85 31.65 27.00
CA GLY A 152 21.56 32.25 26.61
C GLY A 152 20.80 31.53 25.49
N GLY A 153 21.49 30.70 24.69
CA GLY A 153 20.88 29.92 23.60
C GLY A 153 20.06 28.71 24.07
N ARG A 154 20.25 28.27 25.33
CA ARG A 154 19.61 27.06 25.86
C ARG A 154 18.10 27.22 26.07
N GLU A 155 17.66 28.36 26.58
CA GLU A 155 16.23 28.64 26.82
C GLU A 155 15.46 28.90 25.52
N ALA A 156 16.06 29.67 24.60
CA ALA A 156 15.52 29.90 23.26
C ALA A 156 15.38 28.58 22.48
N ARG A 157 16.35 27.65 22.63
CA ARG A 157 16.33 26.32 22.02
C ARG A 157 15.24 25.42 22.58
N GLU A 158 15.08 25.34 23.91
CA GLU A 158 14.01 24.56 24.50
C GLU A 158 12.64 25.06 24.06
N SER A 159 12.49 26.39 23.97
CA SER A 159 11.27 27.03 23.47
C SER A 159 11.01 26.67 22.01
N GLY A 160 12.02 26.75 21.14
CA GLY A 160 11.91 26.34 19.73
C GLY A 160 11.54 24.86 19.54
N LEU A 161 12.13 23.96 20.34
CA LEU A 161 11.82 22.54 20.28
C LEU A 161 10.40 22.23 20.78
N LYS A 162 9.94 22.93 21.82
CA LYS A 162 8.56 22.85 22.33
C LYS A 162 7.56 23.32 21.27
N ILE A 163 7.86 24.42 20.58
CA ILE A 163 7.03 24.94 19.47
C ILE A 163 7.00 23.92 18.32
N GLY A 164 8.15 23.39 17.90
CA GLY A 164 8.21 22.37 16.84
C GLY A 164 7.42 21.10 17.19
N ASN A 165 7.52 20.60 18.43
CA ASN A 165 6.72 19.46 18.90
C ASN A 165 5.21 19.78 18.82
N ARG A 166 4.79 20.97 19.25
CA ARG A 166 3.39 21.40 19.20
C ARG A 166 2.88 21.46 17.76
N ILE A 167 3.68 21.99 16.84
CA ILE A 167 3.35 22.04 15.41
C ILE A 167 3.22 20.62 14.85
N LEU A 168 4.16 19.73 15.14
CA LEU A 168 4.09 18.34 14.67
C LEU A 168 2.85 17.61 15.20
N ILE A 169 2.58 17.71 16.50
CA ILE A 169 1.38 17.13 17.13
C ILE A 169 0.11 17.71 16.48
N PHE A 170 0.08 19.02 16.26
CA PHE A 170 -1.04 19.68 15.60
C PHE A 170 -1.23 19.16 14.16
N LEU A 171 -0.17 19.04 13.36
CA LEU A 171 -0.24 18.51 12.00
C LEU A 171 -0.73 17.05 11.98
N VAL A 172 -0.23 16.21 12.87
CA VAL A 172 -0.70 14.83 13.02
C VAL A 172 -2.17 14.79 13.42
N ALA A 173 -2.59 15.61 14.39
CA ALA A 173 -3.97 15.70 14.82
C ALA A 173 -4.90 16.16 13.68
N VAL A 174 -4.51 17.16 12.91
CA VAL A 174 -5.26 17.64 11.73
C VAL A 174 -5.37 16.54 10.67
N LEU A 175 -4.29 15.80 10.39
CA LEU A 175 -4.32 14.68 9.45
C LEU A 175 -5.26 13.57 9.91
N LEU A 176 -5.20 13.20 11.20
CA LEU A 176 -6.09 12.19 11.79
C LEU A 176 -7.54 12.65 11.74
N LEU A 177 -7.84 13.89 12.11
CA LEU A 177 -9.20 14.45 12.02
C LEU A 177 -9.71 14.47 10.58
N TYR A 178 -8.88 14.86 9.62
CA TYR A 178 -9.23 14.83 8.20
C TYR A 178 -9.54 13.40 7.72
N LYS A 179 -8.68 12.42 8.05
CA LYS A 179 -8.86 11.02 7.65
C LYS A 179 -10.10 10.40 8.30
N SER A 180 -10.27 10.60 9.61
CA SER A 180 -11.44 10.13 10.35
C SER A 180 -12.72 10.78 9.84
N GLY A 181 -12.71 12.08 9.57
CA GLY A 181 -13.86 12.77 8.97
C GLY A 181 -14.19 12.24 7.59
N ARG A 182 -13.18 12.06 6.70
CA ARG A 182 -13.38 11.47 5.37
C ARG A 182 -13.95 10.06 5.43
N LEU A 183 -13.46 9.24 6.36
CA LEU A 183 -13.98 7.89 6.61
C LEU A 183 -15.44 7.97 7.10
N PHE A 184 -15.71 8.81 8.10
CA PHE A 184 -17.06 8.98 8.63
C PHE A 184 -18.04 9.41 7.53
N PHE A 185 -17.69 10.41 6.71
CA PHE A 185 -18.54 10.85 5.61
C PHE A 185 -18.67 9.80 4.49
N SER A 186 -17.65 8.97 4.24
CA SER A 186 -17.77 7.89 3.25
C SER A 186 -18.70 6.78 3.73
N GLU A 187 -18.57 6.40 5.00
CA GLU A 187 -19.40 5.35 5.60
C GLU A 187 -20.82 5.86 5.85
N ALA A 188 -21.01 7.08 6.34
CA ALA A 188 -22.32 7.66 6.57
C ALA A 188 -23.17 7.75 5.30
N LYS A 189 -22.54 7.97 4.13
CA LYS A 189 -23.24 7.96 2.83
C LYS A 189 -23.68 6.56 2.40
N LYS A 190 -22.95 5.53 2.79
CA LYS A 190 -23.24 4.12 2.47
C LYS A 190 -24.08 3.43 3.53
N PHE A 191 -24.17 4.04 4.71
CA PHE A 191 -24.83 3.46 5.86
C PHE A 191 -26.32 3.29 5.58
N GLN A 192 -26.75 2.03 5.50
CA GLN A 192 -28.14 1.66 5.46
C GLN A 192 -28.42 0.74 6.64
N LEU A 193 -29.43 1.08 7.44
CA LEU A 193 -29.78 0.33 8.64
C LEU A 193 -30.16 -1.12 8.32
N SER A 194 -30.76 -1.36 7.15
CA SER A 194 -31.10 -2.69 6.63
C SER A 194 -29.88 -3.60 6.53
N TYR A 195 -28.70 -3.07 6.17
CA TYR A 195 -27.48 -3.86 6.01
C TYR A 195 -26.79 -4.25 7.33
N LEU A 196 -27.30 -3.81 8.48
CA LEU A 196 -26.85 -4.32 9.78
C LEU A 196 -27.39 -5.73 10.07
N VAL A 197 -28.57 -6.05 9.50
CA VAL A 197 -29.25 -7.33 9.71
C VAL A 197 -29.17 -8.19 8.45
N CYS A 198 -29.30 -7.56 7.28
CA CYS A 198 -29.21 -8.21 5.99
C CYS A 198 -27.83 -7.98 5.36
N GLN A 199 -27.37 -8.93 4.55
CA GLN A 199 -26.16 -8.74 3.76
C GLN A 199 -26.38 -7.66 2.68
N GLU A 200 -25.35 -6.87 2.37
CA GLU A 200 -25.39 -5.91 1.25
C GLU A 200 -25.56 -6.64 -0.09
N ASP A 201 -26.37 -6.06 -0.98
CA ASP A 201 -26.56 -6.59 -2.32
C ASP A 201 -25.26 -6.47 -3.13
N TYR A 202 -25.00 -7.47 -3.98
CA TYR A 202 -23.83 -7.43 -4.85
C TYR A 202 -23.91 -6.29 -5.87
N GLU A 203 -22.74 -5.81 -6.32
CA GLU A 203 -22.65 -4.75 -7.32
C GLU A 203 -23.38 -5.12 -8.63
N HIS A 204 -24.11 -4.15 -9.18
CA HIS A 204 -24.79 -4.29 -10.47
C HIS A 204 -23.92 -3.72 -11.59
N PHE A 205 -23.50 -4.61 -12.50
CA PHE A 205 -22.76 -4.25 -13.70
C PHE A 205 -23.68 -4.22 -14.92
N ARG A 206 -23.38 -3.34 -15.88
CA ARG A 206 -24.09 -3.32 -17.17
C ARG A 206 -23.75 -4.57 -17.97
N MET A 207 -24.80 -5.30 -18.37
CA MET A 207 -24.67 -6.51 -19.16
C MET A 207 -25.37 -6.38 -20.51
N GLN A 208 -24.83 -7.07 -21.51
CA GLN A 208 -25.46 -7.26 -22.81
C GLN A 208 -25.92 -8.72 -22.95
N PRO A 209 -27.16 -8.97 -23.41
CA PRO A 209 -27.62 -10.33 -23.68
C PRO A 209 -26.94 -10.89 -24.94
N PHE A 210 -26.66 -12.18 -24.93
CA PHE A 210 -26.27 -12.97 -26.10
C PHE A 210 -26.98 -14.32 -26.08
N TYR A 211 -26.94 -15.06 -27.20
CA TYR A 211 -27.70 -16.28 -27.36
C TYR A 211 -26.81 -17.47 -27.73
N LEU A 212 -26.97 -18.58 -27.01
CA LEU A 212 -26.34 -19.87 -27.31
C LEU A 212 -27.44 -20.93 -27.43
N GLY A 213 -27.54 -21.58 -28.59
CA GLY A 213 -28.59 -22.56 -28.87
C GLY A 213 -30.01 -22.04 -28.59
N GLY A 214 -30.27 -20.77 -28.92
CA GLY A 214 -31.56 -20.11 -28.67
C GLY A 214 -31.85 -19.75 -27.21
N LYS A 215 -30.96 -20.06 -26.27
CA LYS A 215 -31.06 -19.66 -24.85
C LYS A 215 -30.31 -18.36 -24.60
N ARG A 216 -30.87 -17.50 -23.76
CA ARG A 216 -30.31 -16.18 -23.43
C ARG A 216 -29.27 -16.30 -22.30
N PHE A 217 -28.12 -15.70 -22.53
CA PHE A 217 -27.02 -15.52 -21.58
C PHE A 217 -26.64 -14.04 -21.51
N TYR A 218 -25.85 -13.65 -20.51
CA TYR A 218 -25.42 -12.26 -20.33
C TYR A 218 -23.90 -12.15 -20.27
N ARG A 219 -23.34 -11.10 -20.87
CA ARG A 219 -21.92 -10.74 -20.76
C ARG A 219 -21.74 -9.29 -20.33
N PRO A 220 -20.67 -8.94 -19.60
CA PRO A 220 -20.40 -7.54 -19.27
C PRO A 220 -20.18 -6.69 -20.52
N VAL A 221 -20.63 -5.44 -20.47
CA VAL A 221 -20.35 -4.45 -21.52
C VAL A 221 -18.90 -3.97 -21.43
N GLU A 222 -18.35 -3.89 -20.21
CA GLU A 222 -17.02 -3.35 -19.95
C GLU A 222 -16.25 -4.21 -18.92
N GLY A 223 -15.04 -4.60 -19.29
CA GLY A 223 -14.20 -5.51 -18.51
C GLY A 223 -14.81 -6.90 -18.35
N ASP A 224 -14.33 -7.63 -17.34
CA ASP A 224 -14.68 -9.05 -17.16
C ASP A 224 -15.58 -9.28 -15.93
N ARG A 225 -16.32 -8.25 -15.47
CA ARG A 225 -17.11 -8.27 -14.22
C ARG A 225 -18.60 -8.51 -14.45
N ALA A 226 -19.13 -9.63 -13.96
CA ALA A 226 -20.55 -9.92 -13.98
C ALA A 226 -21.15 -9.84 -12.55
N GLY A 227 -22.35 -9.26 -12.43
CA GLY A 227 -23.11 -9.26 -11.17
C GLY A 227 -23.95 -10.52 -11.03
N TYR A 228 -24.56 -10.74 -9.86
CA TYR A 228 -25.40 -11.91 -9.59
C TYR A 228 -26.79 -11.86 -10.24
N SER A 229 -27.34 -10.66 -10.42
CA SER A 229 -28.69 -10.47 -10.95
C SER A 229 -28.88 -11.03 -12.39
N PRO A 230 -27.99 -10.74 -13.36
CA PRO A 230 -28.08 -11.32 -14.70
C PRO A 230 -27.50 -12.74 -14.72
N PHE A 231 -28.39 -13.74 -14.68
CA PHE A 231 -28.03 -15.17 -14.75
C PHE A 231 -28.80 -15.89 -15.86
N PRO A 232 -28.18 -16.83 -16.59
CA PRO A 232 -26.76 -17.19 -16.57
C PRO A 232 -25.88 -16.15 -17.27
N SER A 233 -24.70 -15.88 -16.71
CA SER A 233 -23.73 -14.93 -17.27
C SER A 233 -22.36 -15.57 -17.50
N ALA A 234 -21.60 -15.02 -18.43
CA ALA A 234 -20.22 -15.39 -18.72
C ALA A 234 -19.37 -14.12 -18.87
N PRO A 235 -18.12 -14.11 -18.34
CA PRO A 235 -17.25 -12.93 -18.43
C PRO A 235 -16.86 -12.61 -19.87
N ALA A 236 -16.72 -13.63 -20.71
CA ALA A 236 -16.45 -13.51 -22.13
C ALA A 236 -17.42 -14.36 -22.97
N LEU A 237 -17.42 -14.14 -24.28
CA LEU A 237 -18.12 -15.04 -25.21
C LEU A 237 -17.43 -16.41 -25.19
N PRO A 238 -18.10 -17.47 -24.70
CA PRO A 238 -17.49 -18.78 -24.63
C PRO A 238 -17.37 -19.36 -26.04
N ARG A 239 -16.24 -20.04 -26.32
CA ARG A 239 -16.08 -20.89 -27.51
C ARG A 239 -16.69 -22.26 -27.24
N ALA A 240 -17.98 -22.27 -26.95
CA ALA A 240 -18.70 -23.45 -26.54
C ALA A 240 -20.11 -23.46 -27.12
N THR A 241 -20.55 -24.66 -27.51
CA THR A 241 -21.92 -24.92 -27.93
C THR A 241 -22.65 -25.78 -26.89
N LEU A 242 -23.98 -25.66 -26.84
CA LEU A 242 -24.80 -26.55 -26.01
C LEU A 242 -24.71 -27.98 -26.57
N ARG A 243 -24.60 -28.97 -25.68
CA ARG A 243 -24.58 -30.39 -26.09
C ARG A 243 -25.93 -30.88 -26.61
N GLY A 244 -27.02 -30.24 -26.17
CA GLY A 244 -28.37 -30.49 -26.65
C GLY A 244 -29.30 -29.30 -26.39
N PRO A 245 -30.63 -29.48 -26.36
CA PRO A 245 -31.59 -28.38 -26.29
C PRO A 245 -31.65 -27.68 -24.93
N SER A 246 -31.11 -28.29 -23.87
CA SER A 246 -31.14 -27.74 -22.51
C SER A 246 -29.74 -27.49 -21.92
N ILE A 247 -29.63 -26.51 -21.01
CA ILE A 247 -28.39 -26.21 -20.27
C ILE A 247 -27.96 -27.39 -19.39
N ARG A 248 -28.90 -28.24 -18.96
CA ARG A 248 -28.63 -29.41 -18.09
C ARG A 248 -27.76 -30.46 -18.76
N GLU A 249 -27.80 -30.53 -20.10
CA GLU A 249 -27.00 -31.46 -20.88
C GLU A 249 -25.54 -31.00 -21.03
N GLY A 250 -25.24 -29.79 -20.54
CA GLY A 250 -23.89 -29.24 -20.48
C GLY A 250 -23.42 -28.60 -21.78
N PHE A 251 -22.15 -28.24 -21.77
CA PHE A 251 -21.48 -27.52 -22.86
C PHE A 251 -20.41 -28.41 -23.48
N ARG A 252 -20.15 -28.23 -24.78
CA ARG A 252 -18.98 -28.79 -25.46
C ARG A 252 -18.16 -27.64 -26.02
N SER A 253 -16.84 -27.79 -25.98
CA SER A 253 -15.94 -26.88 -26.70
C SER A 253 -16.22 -26.97 -28.19
N ASP A 254 -16.23 -25.83 -28.87
CA ASP A 254 -16.19 -25.84 -30.32
C ASP A 254 -14.83 -26.41 -30.78
N PRO A 255 -14.81 -27.24 -31.85
CA PRO A 255 -13.58 -27.81 -32.39
C PRO A 255 -12.60 -26.74 -32.89
#